data_AF-A0AA44DAW4-F1
#
_entry.id   AF-A0AA44DAW4-F1
#
_cell.length_a   1.000
_cell.length_b   1.000
_cell.length_c   1.000
_cell.angle_alpha   90.00
_cell.angle_beta   90.00
_cell.angle_gamma   90.00
#
_symmetry.space_group_name_H-M   'P 1'
#
loop_
_entity.id
_entity.type
_entity.pdbx_description
1 polymer ?
#
loop_
_entity_poly.entity_id
_entity_poly.type
_entity_poly.pdbx_seq_one_letter_code
_entity_poly.pdbx_strand_id
1 'polypeptide(L)'
;MPIDGKRIEPFLFDGRKLEVTGGSVIDTGEKSWGRCWIRVDGKQVVGLQVEKVDRLHDPMDESEEFRFRNRTRMADLPFPGLGALGDAVSMVSTTCAAPNADHLITYVHVDGESGGDVAERRKDLRALTLDIVPKVKKAMGCTK
;
A
#
# COMPACT_ATOMS: atom_id res chain seq x y z
N MET A 1 5.61 -8.94 -8.24
CA MET A 1 4.45 -8.40 -9.00
C MET A 1 4.82 -7.02 -9.51
N PRO A 2 4.73 -6.74 -10.82
CA PRO A 2 4.93 -5.39 -11.33
C PRO A 2 3.77 -4.50 -10.90
N ILE A 3 4.09 -3.34 -10.32
CA ILE A 3 3.11 -2.27 -10.09
C ILE A 3 2.82 -1.65 -11.47
N ASP A 4 1.55 -1.53 -11.83
CA ASP A 4 1.15 -0.96 -13.12
C ASP A 4 1.61 0.51 -13.20
N GLY A 5 2.47 0.82 -14.19
CA GLY A 5 3.01 2.15 -14.42
C GLY A 5 1.94 3.24 -14.51
N LYS A 6 0.77 2.92 -15.07
CA LYS A 6 -0.33 3.90 -15.22
C LYS A 6 -0.96 4.33 -13.90
N ARG A 7 -0.90 3.49 -12.86
CA ARG A 7 -1.49 3.81 -11.55
C ARG A 7 -0.55 4.60 -10.66
N ILE A 8 0.73 4.66 -11.01
CA ILE A 8 1.74 5.43 -10.30
C ILE A 8 2.06 6.76 -10.97
N GLU A 9 1.66 6.95 -12.24
CA GLU A 9 1.80 8.19 -13.02
C GLU A 9 1.47 9.46 -12.22
N PRO A 10 0.38 9.54 -11.43
CA PRO A 10 0.06 10.76 -10.68
C PRO A 10 1.12 11.15 -9.63
N PHE A 11 1.93 10.19 -9.19
CA PHE A 11 3.01 10.42 -8.20
C PHE A 11 4.37 10.63 -8.85
N LEU A 12 4.47 10.44 -10.17
CA LEU A 12 5.72 10.66 -10.89
C LEU A 12 5.91 12.15 -11.12
N PHE A 13 7.13 12.62 -10.90
CA PHE A 13 7.57 13.93 -11.34
C PHE A 13 8.52 13.75 -12.53
N ASP A 14 8.78 14.84 -13.26
CA ASP A 14 9.70 14.81 -14.39
C ASP A 14 11.09 14.34 -13.95
N GLY A 15 11.55 13.23 -14.54
CA GLY A 15 12.83 12.66 -14.24
C GLY A 15 13.30 11.73 -15.35
N ARG A 16 14.59 11.40 -15.32
CA ARG A 16 15.24 10.63 -16.39
C ARG A 16 15.21 9.13 -16.16
N LYS A 17 15.11 8.69 -14.90
CA LYS A 17 15.23 7.28 -14.52
C LYS A 17 14.17 6.87 -13.51
N LEU A 18 13.31 5.92 -13.93
CA LEU A 18 12.39 5.23 -13.03
C LEU A 18 13.03 3.92 -12.55
N GLU A 19 13.04 3.70 -11.24
CA GLU A 19 13.67 2.54 -10.61
C GLU A 19 12.70 1.87 -9.63
N VAL A 20 12.61 0.55 -9.69
CA VAL A 20 11.97 -0.25 -8.63
C VAL A 20 13.07 -0.84 -7.77
N THR A 21 13.08 -0.50 -6.49
CA THR A 21 14.07 -0.95 -5.51
C THR A 21 13.39 -1.70 -4.36
N GLY A 22 14.15 -2.49 -3.63
CA GLY A 22 13.64 -3.34 -2.55
C GLY A 22 13.38 -4.77 -2.96
N GLY A 23 12.72 -5.52 -2.07
CA GLY A 23 12.46 -6.95 -2.25
C GLY A 23 11.08 -7.23 -2.83
N SER A 24 10.78 -8.51 -3.06
CA SER A 24 9.41 -8.92 -3.37
C SER A 24 8.51 -8.63 -2.16
N VAL A 25 7.32 -8.07 -2.42
CA VAL A 25 6.27 -7.93 -1.41
C VAL A 25 5.50 -9.24 -1.20
N ILE A 26 5.73 -10.24 -2.06
CA ILE A 26 5.06 -11.56 -2.06
C ILE A 26 6.05 -12.64 -1.60
N ASP A 27 7.20 -12.72 -2.27
CA ASP A 27 8.23 -13.73 -2.06
C ASP A 27 9.20 -13.26 -0.97
N THR A 28 8.72 -13.30 0.27
CA THR A 28 9.44 -12.75 1.44
C THR A 28 10.33 -13.80 2.14
N GLY A 29 10.36 -15.04 1.66
CA GLY A 29 11.01 -16.16 2.33
C GLY A 29 10.40 -16.39 3.73
N GLU A 30 11.27 -16.50 4.74
CA GLU A 30 10.88 -16.65 6.15
C GLU A 30 10.33 -15.37 6.77
N LYS A 31 10.47 -14.20 6.11
CA LYS A 31 9.99 -12.93 6.66
C LYS A 31 8.47 -12.86 6.59
N SER A 32 7.87 -12.35 7.66
CA SER A 32 6.44 -12.02 7.71
C SER A 32 6.09 -10.76 6.92
N TRP A 33 7.06 -10.06 6.32
CA TRP A 33 6.80 -8.83 5.58
C TRP A 33 7.72 -8.68 4.37
N GLY A 34 7.23 -7.93 3.38
CA GLY A 34 7.95 -7.57 2.16
C GLY A 34 7.68 -6.12 1.80
N ARG A 35 8.67 -5.47 1.17
CA ARG A 35 8.58 -4.06 0.81
C ARG A 35 9.28 -3.79 -0.51
N CYS A 36 8.66 -2.97 -1.34
CA CYS A 36 9.27 -2.37 -2.52
C CYS A 36 9.04 -0.86 -2.55
N TRP A 37 9.92 -0.16 -3.27
CA TRP A 37 9.90 1.27 -3.45
C TRP A 37 10.07 1.61 -4.93
N ILE A 38 9.28 2.54 -5.42
CA ILE A 38 9.45 3.14 -6.72
C ILE A 38 10.14 4.48 -6.51
N ARG A 39 11.15 4.74 -7.35
CA ARG A 39 11.96 5.96 -7.32
C ARG A 39 12.01 6.60 -8.70
N VAL A 40 12.10 7.93 -8.71
CA VAL A 40 12.43 8.73 -9.89
C VAL A 40 13.70 9.51 -9.58
N ASP A 41 14.74 9.35 -10.40
CA ASP A 41 16.06 9.98 -10.20
C ASP A 41 16.60 9.82 -8.77
N GLY A 42 16.41 8.64 -8.18
CA GLY A 42 16.85 8.30 -6.83
C GLY A 42 15.94 8.78 -5.69
N LYS A 43 14.94 9.64 -5.93
CA LYS A 43 13.95 10.03 -4.92
C LYS A 43 12.78 9.06 -4.89
N GLN A 44 12.30 8.71 -3.70
CA GLN A 44 11.15 7.84 -3.56
C GLN A 44 9.86 8.56 -3.95
N VAL A 45 9.00 7.89 -4.73
CA VAL A 45 7.69 8.43 -5.11
C VAL A 45 6.55 7.63 -4.50
N VAL A 46 6.68 6.30 -4.48
CA VAL A 46 5.71 5.35 -3.94
C VAL A 46 6.47 4.27 -3.20
N GLY A 47 5.98 3.86 -2.04
CA GLY A 47 6.43 2.67 -1.35
C GLY A 47 5.27 1.77 -0.99
N LEU A 48 5.45 0.48 -1.23
CA LEU A 48 4.49 -0.57 -0.95
C LEU A 48 5.11 -1.52 0.08
N GLN A 49 4.36 -1.80 1.14
CA GLN A 49 4.70 -2.83 2.11
C GLN A 49 3.52 -3.75 2.33
N VAL A 50 3.81 -5.04 2.46
CA VAL A 50 2.84 -6.07 2.80
C VAL A 50 3.35 -6.81 4.03
N GLU A 51 2.49 -6.95 5.03
CA GLU A 51 2.73 -7.73 6.24
C GLU A 51 1.73 -8.89 6.31
N LYS A 52 2.23 -10.06 6.69
CA LYS A 52 1.46 -11.27 7.01
C LYS A 52 1.24 -11.25 8.52
N VAL A 53 -0.02 -11.23 8.93
CA VAL A 53 -0.41 -11.15 10.34
C VAL A 53 -1.45 -12.21 10.67
N ASP A 54 -1.54 -12.55 11.94
CA ASP A 54 -2.41 -13.59 12.50
C ASP A 54 -3.83 -13.10 12.80
N ARG A 55 -4.05 -11.78 12.81
CA ARG A 55 -5.34 -11.16 13.09
C ARG A 55 -5.61 -9.94 12.23
N LEU A 56 -6.87 -9.53 12.19
CA LEU A 56 -7.26 -8.26 11.58
C LEU A 56 -6.84 -7.09 12.50
N HIS A 57 -6.19 -6.08 11.94
CA HIS A 57 -5.80 -4.85 12.65
C HIS A 57 -6.70 -3.70 12.20
N ASP A 58 -7.23 -2.89 13.12
CA ASP A 58 -8.00 -1.68 12.77
C ASP A 58 -7.02 -0.52 12.46
N PRO A 59 -6.94 -0.03 11.21
CA PRO A 59 -6.09 1.11 10.87
C PRO A 59 -6.48 2.43 11.55
N MET A 60 -7.66 2.48 12.19
CA MET A 60 -8.12 3.61 12.98
C MET A 60 -7.79 3.49 14.47
N ASP A 61 -7.18 2.39 14.91
CA ASP A 61 -6.73 2.22 16.30
C ASP A 61 -5.69 3.28 16.69
N GLU A 62 -5.65 3.70 17.96
CA GLU A 62 -4.71 4.70 18.46
C GLU A 62 -3.25 4.29 18.21
N SER A 63 -2.94 2.99 18.30
CA SER A 63 -1.60 2.48 18.03
C SER A 63 -1.11 2.69 16.60
N GLU A 64 -2.01 2.92 15.65
CA GLU A 64 -1.68 3.17 14.24
C GLU A 64 -1.63 4.66 13.90
N GLU A 65 -2.02 5.56 14.82
CA GLU A 65 -2.16 6.99 14.55
C GLU A 65 -0.87 7.65 14.07
N PHE A 66 0.26 7.25 14.65
CA PHE A 66 1.59 7.81 14.34
C PHE A 66 1.97 7.69 12.85
N ARG A 67 1.33 6.78 12.11
CA ARG A 67 1.60 6.56 10.68
C ARG A 67 0.93 7.59 9.78
N PHE A 68 -0.03 8.34 10.29
CA PHE A 68 -0.89 9.17 9.47
C PHE A 68 -0.85 10.63 9.88
N ARG A 69 -1.05 11.48 8.88
CA ARG A 69 -1.53 12.84 9.05
C ARG A 69 -2.97 12.91 8.57
N ASN A 70 -3.86 13.50 9.37
CA ASN A 70 -5.27 13.72 9.05
C ASN A 70 -6.01 12.42 8.63
N ARG A 71 -5.83 11.31 9.36
CA ARG A 71 -6.38 10.00 8.99
C ARG A 71 -7.90 10.00 8.91
N THR A 72 -8.42 9.22 7.97
CA THR A 72 -9.85 9.00 7.76
C THR A 72 -10.10 7.54 7.41
N ARG A 73 -11.23 6.99 7.85
CA ARG A 73 -11.62 5.61 7.54
C ARG A 73 -12.04 5.50 6.07
N MET A 74 -11.61 4.43 5.41
CA MET A 74 -12.10 4.03 4.08
C MET A 74 -13.36 3.17 4.25
N ALA A 75 -14.55 3.76 4.10
CA ALA A 75 -15.82 3.08 4.42
C ALA A 75 -16.30 2.07 3.36
N ASP A 76 -15.79 2.17 2.14
CA ASP A 76 -16.30 1.53 0.92
C ASP A 76 -15.20 0.71 0.23
N LEU A 77 -14.58 -0.21 0.97
CA LEU A 77 -13.62 -1.15 0.39
C LEU A 77 -14.36 -2.20 -0.45
N PRO A 78 -13.90 -2.51 -1.67
CA PRO A 78 -14.51 -3.50 -2.56
C PRO A 78 -14.18 -4.95 -2.16
N PHE A 79 -13.66 -5.16 -0.96
CA PHE A 79 -13.25 -6.45 -0.41
C PHE A 79 -13.39 -6.42 1.13
N PRO A 80 -13.52 -7.59 1.79
CA PRO A 80 -13.58 -7.65 3.25
C PRO A 80 -12.31 -7.09 3.89
N GLY A 81 -12.44 -6.11 4.79
CA GLY A 81 -11.30 -5.52 5.49
C GLY A 81 -11.61 -4.18 6.13
N LEU A 82 -10.58 -3.60 6.73
CA LEU A 82 -10.57 -2.28 7.34
C LEU A 82 -9.51 -1.44 6.64
N GLY A 83 -9.80 -0.16 6.39
CA GLY A 83 -8.89 0.73 5.69
C GLY A 83 -8.86 2.12 6.32
N ALA A 84 -7.69 2.74 6.30
CA ALA A 84 -7.51 4.16 6.59
C ALA A 84 -6.67 4.84 5.52
N LEU A 85 -6.95 6.12 5.34
CA LEU A 85 -6.29 7.03 4.42
C LEU A 85 -5.91 8.32 5.15
N GLY A 86 -4.63 8.67 5.13
CA GLY A 86 -4.11 9.97 5.52
C GLY A 86 -3.59 10.74 4.31
N ASP A 87 -2.86 11.83 4.57
CA ASP A 87 -2.37 12.71 3.51
C ASP A 87 -1.41 12.03 2.53
N ALA A 88 -0.55 11.12 3.02
CA ALA A 88 0.49 10.47 2.23
C ALA A 88 0.60 8.96 2.49
N VAL A 89 -0.28 8.40 3.32
CA VAL A 89 -0.24 6.99 3.71
C VAL A 89 -1.65 6.41 3.67
N SER A 90 -1.76 5.20 3.15
CA SER A 90 -2.93 4.36 3.32
C SER A 90 -2.52 3.02 3.91
N MET A 91 -3.42 2.45 4.71
CA MET A 91 -3.26 1.14 5.32
C MET A 91 -4.56 0.38 5.14
N VAL A 92 -4.46 -0.87 4.69
CA VAL A 92 -5.58 -1.79 4.57
C VAL A 92 -5.24 -3.08 5.27
N SER A 93 -6.04 -3.47 6.26
CA SER A 93 -6.02 -4.81 6.85
C SER A 93 -7.15 -5.64 6.25
N THR A 94 -6.84 -6.82 5.70
CA THR A 94 -7.81 -7.67 5.00
C THR A 94 -7.56 -9.14 5.30
N THR A 95 -8.61 -9.94 5.25
CA THR A 95 -8.49 -11.40 5.31
C THR A 95 -7.83 -11.93 4.05
N CYS A 96 -7.00 -12.97 4.18
CA CYS A 96 -6.33 -13.64 3.08
C CYS A 96 -6.63 -15.14 3.05
N ALA A 97 -6.56 -15.83 4.19
CA ALA A 97 -6.69 -17.28 4.28
C ALA A 97 -5.74 -18.03 3.32
N ALA A 98 -4.47 -17.60 3.25
CA ALA A 98 -3.40 -18.32 2.57
C ALA A 98 -2.62 -19.20 3.58
N PRO A 99 -1.91 -20.26 3.14
CA PRO A 99 -1.21 -21.19 4.04
C PRO A 99 -0.25 -20.52 5.04
N ASN A 100 0.27 -19.35 4.70
CA ASN A 100 1.27 -18.62 5.48
C ASN A 100 0.78 -17.24 5.96
N ALA A 101 -0.52 -16.93 5.83
CA ALA A 101 -1.11 -15.66 6.26
C ALA A 101 -2.64 -15.74 6.35
N ASP A 102 -3.19 -15.67 7.57
CA ASP A 102 -4.65 -15.55 7.77
C ASP A 102 -5.14 -14.16 7.36
N HIS A 103 -4.32 -13.14 7.62
CA HIS A 103 -4.59 -11.75 7.33
C HIS A 103 -3.37 -11.07 6.68
N LEU A 104 -3.65 -9.99 5.94
CA LEU A 104 -2.64 -9.13 5.35
C LEU A 104 -2.86 -7.69 5.78
N ILE A 105 -1.76 -6.99 6.03
CA ILE A 105 -1.75 -5.53 6.08
C ILE A 105 -0.99 -5.03 4.86
N THR A 106 -1.62 -4.18 4.06
CA THR A 106 -0.99 -3.48 2.94
C THR A 106 -0.84 -2.01 3.29
N TYR A 107 0.38 -1.50 3.23
CA TYR A 107 0.67 -0.08 3.32
C TYR A 107 1.07 0.44 1.96
N VAL A 108 0.44 1.53 1.54
CA VAL A 108 0.91 2.34 0.41
C VAL A 108 1.24 3.71 0.96
N HIS A 109 2.47 4.16 0.75
CA HIS A 109 2.91 5.50 1.13
C HIS A 109 3.51 6.21 -0.07
N VAL A 110 3.31 7.52 -0.14
CA VAL A 110 3.87 8.39 -1.15
C VAL A 110 4.69 9.47 -0.47
N ASP A 111 5.65 10.04 -1.18
CA ASP A 111 6.43 11.14 -0.63
C ASP A 111 5.58 12.43 -0.57
N GLY A 112 5.88 13.30 0.37
CA GLY A 112 5.17 14.56 0.63
C GLY A 112 5.18 15.53 -0.56
N GLU A 113 6.11 15.36 -1.49
CA GLU A 113 6.25 16.17 -2.71
C GLU A 113 5.55 15.57 -3.94
N SER A 114 5.12 14.30 -3.90
CA SER A 114 4.50 13.60 -5.03
C SER A 114 2.97 13.53 -4.93
N GLY A 115 2.28 13.63 -6.06
CA GLY A 115 0.81 13.48 -6.13
C GLY A 115 0.00 14.77 -5.97
N GLY A 116 0.54 15.93 -6.33
CA GLY A 116 -0.22 17.19 -6.34
C GLY A 116 -0.57 17.71 -4.95
N ASP A 117 -1.69 18.45 -4.85
CA ASP A 117 -2.20 18.92 -3.56
C ASP A 117 -2.73 17.77 -2.68
N VAL A 118 -3.02 18.04 -1.41
CA VAL A 118 -3.43 16.99 -0.45
C VAL A 118 -4.72 16.29 -0.87
N ALA A 119 -5.67 16.98 -1.50
CA ALA A 119 -6.95 16.38 -1.91
C ALA A 119 -6.76 15.45 -3.13
N GLU A 120 -5.99 15.89 -4.12
CA GLU A 120 -5.62 15.08 -5.29
C GLU A 120 -4.82 13.85 -4.86
N ARG A 121 -3.81 14.05 -4.02
CA ARG A 121 -2.96 12.97 -3.51
C ARG A 121 -3.74 11.90 -2.78
N ARG A 122 -4.68 12.29 -1.92
CA ARG A 122 -5.56 11.35 -1.22
C ARG A 122 -6.40 10.53 -2.19
N LYS A 123 -6.95 11.17 -3.23
CA LYS A 123 -7.74 10.51 -4.26
C LYS A 123 -6.90 9.50 -5.04
N ASP A 124 -5.71 9.88 -5.45
CA ASP A 124 -4.82 9.00 -6.21
C ASP A 124 -4.28 7.87 -5.34
N LEU A 125 -3.92 8.16 -4.09
CA LEU A 125 -3.43 7.16 -3.14
C LEU A 125 -4.51 6.12 -2.86
N ARG A 126 -5.75 6.58 -2.66
CA ARG A 126 -6.91 5.70 -2.55
C ARG A 126 -7.05 4.82 -3.80
N ALA A 127 -7.00 5.39 -5.00
CA ALA A 127 -7.15 4.65 -6.24
C ALA A 127 -6.04 3.59 -6.41
N LEU A 128 -4.79 3.95 -6.09
CA LEU A 128 -3.65 3.04 -6.12
C LEU A 128 -3.83 1.89 -5.11
N THR A 129 -4.26 2.19 -3.89
CA THR A 129 -4.48 1.17 -2.85
C THR A 129 -5.58 0.20 -3.22
N LEU A 130 -6.70 0.70 -3.76
CA LEU A 130 -7.81 -0.14 -4.22
C LEU A 130 -7.43 -1.01 -5.42
N ASP A 131 -6.46 -0.59 -6.24
CA ASP A 131 -5.92 -1.38 -7.34
C ASP A 131 -4.90 -2.44 -6.87
N ILE A 132 -4.01 -2.09 -5.93
CA ILE A 132 -2.93 -2.97 -5.48
C ILE A 132 -3.42 -4.08 -4.56
N VAL A 133 -4.31 -3.79 -3.59
CA VAL A 133 -4.69 -4.78 -2.57
C VAL A 133 -5.26 -6.07 -3.19
N PRO A 134 -6.21 -6.03 -4.14
CA PRO A 134 -6.71 -7.25 -4.79
C PRO A 134 -5.61 -8.02 -5.53
N LYS A 135 -4.66 -7.32 -6.17
CA LYS A 135 -3.55 -7.94 -6.90
C LYS A 135 -2.56 -8.62 -5.95
N VAL A 136 -2.25 -7.98 -4.82
CA VAL A 136 -1.45 -8.58 -3.74
C VAL A 136 -2.14 -9.82 -3.20
N LYS A 137 -3.43 -9.74 -2.88
CA LYS A 137 -4.20 -10.90 -2.40
C LYS A 137 -4.14 -12.06 -3.38
N LYS A 138 -4.36 -11.79 -4.68
CA LYS A 138 -4.27 -12.81 -5.74
C LYS A 138 -2.88 -13.42 -5.84
N ALA A 139 -1.83 -12.60 -5.80
CA ALA A 139 -0.45 -13.06 -5.91
C ALA A 139 0.01 -13.88 -4.68
N MET A 140 -0.53 -13.58 -3.50
CA MET A 140 -0.34 -14.34 -2.26
C MET A 140 -1.13 -15.65 -2.22
N GLY A 141 -2.00 -15.92 -3.19
CA GLY A 141 -2.89 -17.07 -3.18
C GLY A 141 -3.99 -16.98 -2.13
N CYS A 142 -4.38 -15.76 -1.73
CA CYS A 142 -5.51 -15.56 -0.82
C CYS A 142 -6.81 -16.07 -1.45
N THR A 143 -7.64 -16.74 -0.65
CA THR A 143 -8.89 -17.39 -1.10
C THR A 143 -10.15 -16.70 -0.58
N LYS A 144 -9.99 -15.65 0.23
CA LYS A 144 -11.05 -14.80 0.78
C LYS A 144 -10.78 -13.33 0.48
#